data_AF-A0A7V0XPL2-F1
#
_entry.id   AF-A0A7V0XPL2-F1
#
_cell.length_a   1.000
_cell.length_b   1.000
_cell.length_c   1.000
_cell.angle_alpha   90.00
_cell.angle_beta   90.00
_cell.angle_gamma   90.00
#
_symmetry.space_group_name_H-M   'P 1'
#
loop_
_entity.id
_entity.type
_entity.pdbx_description
1 polymer ?
#
loop_
_entity_poly.entity_id
_entity_poly.type
_entity_poly.pdbx_seq_one_letter_code
_entity_poly.pdbx_strand_id
1 'polypeptide(L)'
;MKRTFFGRLLPGMTGWLILCAAVEGPAVDDNTLPDEKNGWVSMFNGVNLDGWRQAGEGSWYAEKGELVGESLSGRAPGFLCTREHFIDFELSLEFFPEEESAAGIFFRSATDGKDIMGWQAVLATSPEDTSGILETHGRGWLETLPPRRKIYPVPGKWNQFRLKVKKNRVKVWLNGKRMISLKDGRIEKGRGSIALQVCRTSNGKIKYRHIRIKTLDK
;
A
#
# COMPACT_ATOMS: atom_id res chain seq x y z
N MET A 1 8.22 85.23 5.51
CA MET A 1 9.34 85.95 4.85
C MET A 1 9.59 85.29 3.50
N LYS A 2 9.41 86.04 2.39
CA LYS A 2 9.91 85.86 1.00
C LYS A 2 9.78 84.45 0.34
N ARG A 3 8.96 84.28 -0.73
CA ARG A 3 9.27 84.46 -2.18
C ARG A 3 10.38 83.49 -2.66
N THR A 4 10.33 82.74 -3.76
CA THR A 4 9.39 82.54 -4.90
C THR A 4 9.87 81.30 -5.69
N PHE A 5 8.95 80.66 -6.41
CA PHE A 5 9.03 79.82 -7.62
C PHE A 5 10.36 79.61 -8.36
N PHE A 6 10.55 78.40 -8.91
CA PHE A 6 10.71 78.09 -10.35
C PHE A 6 10.61 76.55 -10.54
N GLY A 7 9.62 76.00 -11.26
CA GLY A 7 9.73 75.56 -12.66
C GLY A 7 10.30 74.12 -12.77
N ARG A 8 9.87 73.18 -13.59
CA ARG A 8 9.02 73.16 -14.78
C ARG A 8 8.87 71.68 -15.25
N LEU A 9 7.68 71.32 -15.77
CA LEU A 9 7.34 70.33 -16.83
C LEU A 9 7.49 68.77 -16.68
N LEU A 10 6.32 68.10 -16.62
CA LEU A 10 5.75 67.00 -17.45
C LEU A 10 6.46 65.60 -17.58
N PRO A 11 5.80 64.55 -18.13
CA PRO A 11 4.86 63.66 -17.45
C PRO A 11 5.33 62.18 -17.53
N GLY A 12 4.90 61.33 -16.58
CA GLY A 12 5.25 59.91 -16.64
C GLY A 12 4.38 59.06 -15.73
N MET A 13 3.19 58.68 -16.21
CA MET A 13 2.46 57.55 -15.64
C MET A 13 3.28 56.28 -15.88
N THR A 14 3.96 55.81 -14.85
CA THR A 14 4.53 54.46 -14.83
C THR A 14 3.83 53.65 -13.75
N GLY A 15 2.92 52.79 -14.22
CA GLY A 15 2.64 51.43 -13.75
C GLY A 15 2.68 51.15 -12.26
N TRP A 16 1.50 50.85 -11.72
CA TRP A 16 1.33 50.10 -10.48
C TRP A 16 2.04 48.73 -10.59
N LEU A 17 3.08 48.52 -9.79
CA LEU A 17 3.66 47.19 -9.52
C LEU A 17 2.83 46.53 -8.42
N ILE A 18 1.76 45.82 -8.79
CA ILE A 18 1.19 44.76 -7.97
C ILE A 18 1.90 43.47 -8.38
N LEU A 19 2.89 43.05 -7.59
CA LEU A 19 3.48 41.71 -7.71
C LEU A 19 2.87 40.83 -6.61
N CYS A 20 1.65 40.35 -6.85
CA CYS A 20 1.12 39.17 -6.18
C CYS A 20 1.07 38.05 -7.22
N ALA A 21 2.01 37.14 -7.13
CA ALA A 21 1.91 35.84 -7.76
C ALA A 21 2.69 34.82 -6.92
N ALA A 22 2.06 34.36 -5.84
CA ALA A 22 2.25 32.97 -5.45
C ALA A 22 1.62 32.16 -6.58
N VAL A 23 2.44 31.58 -7.46
CA VAL A 23 1.97 30.48 -8.30
C VAL A 23 1.93 29.27 -7.38
N GLU A 24 0.84 29.17 -6.64
CA GLU A 24 0.36 27.89 -6.14
C GLU A 24 0.09 27.05 -7.39
N GLY A 25 0.94 26.05 -7.61
CA GLY A 25 0.65 25.01 -8.58
C GLY A 25 -0.72 24.40 -8.22
N PRO A 26 -1.51 23.96 -9.22
CA PRO A 26 -2.83 23.42 -8.94
C PRO A 26 -2.71 22.30 -7.89
N ALA A 27 -3.51 22.44 -6.84
CA ALA A 27 -3.71 21.42 -5.83
C ALA A 27 -3.99 20.08 -6.53
N VAL A 28 -3.25 19.04 -6.16
CA VAL A 28 -3.59 17.67 -6.56
C VAL A 28 -4.92 17.36 -5.89
N ASP A 29 -5.96 17.24 -6.71
CA ASP A 29 -7.31 16.86 -6.29
C ASP A 29 -7.28 15.43 -5.72
N ASP A 30 -7.43 15.32 -4.41
CA ASP A 30 -7.25 14.10 -3.62
C ASP A 30 -8.53 13.25 -3.53
N ASN A 31 -9.39 13.24 -4.57
CA ASN A 31 -10.69 12.55 -4.52
C ASN A 31 -11.13 11.83 -5.80
N THR A 32 -10.22 11.47 -6.72
CA THR A 32 -10.58 10.61 -7.86
C THR A 32 -10.42 9.12 -7.54
N LEU A 33 -11.55 8.44 -7.26
CA LEU A 33 -11.70 6.99 -7.45
C LEU A 33 -11.61 6.65 -8.96
N PRO A 34 -11.40 5.37 -9.29
CA PRO A 34 -10.18 4.78 -9.87
C PRO A 34 -9.82 5.25 -11.29
N ASP A 35 -8.53 5.11 -11.65
CA ASP A 35 -8.12 5.02 -13.06
C ASP A 35 -8.64 3.70 -13.64
N GLU A 36 -9.90 3.69 -14.11
CA GLU A 36 -10.53 2.55 -14.81
C GLU A 36 -9.82 2.20 -16.14
N LYS A 37 -8.82 2.97 -16.55
CA LYS A 37 -8.03 2.64 -17.73
C LYS A 37 -7.28 1.33 -17.51
N ASN A 38 -7.52 0.39 -18.41
CA ASN A 38 -6.90 -0.95 -18.46
C ASN A 38 -7.41 -1.98 -17.44
N GLY A 39 -8.57 -1.76 -16.80
CA GLY A 39 -9.22 -2.79 -15.97
C GLY A 39 -8.67 -2.93 -14.55
N TRP A 40 -8.02 -1.88 -14.02
CA TRP A 40 -7.67 -1.80 -12.60
C TRP A 40 -8.79 -1.12 -11.81
N VAL A 41 -9.08 -1.65 -10.63
CA VAL A 41 -10.11 -1.15 -9.72
C VAL A 41 -9.48 -0.84 -8.37
N SER A 42 -9.84 0.30 -7.76
CA SER A 42 -9.40 0.62 -6.39
C SER A 42 -10.11 -0.28 -5.39
N MET A 43 -9.36 -0.80 -4.42
CA MET A 43 -9.90 -1.64 -3.33
C MET A 43 -10.14 -0.86 -2.04
N PHE A 44 -9.73 0.41 -1.98
CA PHE A 44 -9.91 1.27 -0.83
C PHE A 44 -10.51 2.61 -1.28
N ASN A 45 -11.48 3.09 -0.52
CA ASN A 45 -12.23 4.31 -0.87
C ASN A 45 -11.65 5.59 -0.25
N GLY A 46 -10.55 5.49 0.50
CA GLY A 46 -9.89 6.63 1.14
C GLY A 46 -10.52 7.07 2.48
N VAL A 47 -11.73 6.60 2.81
CA VAL A 47 -12.53 7.19 3.91
C VAL A 47 -12.94 6.20 4.98
N ASN A 48 -13.13 4.91 4.66
CA ASN A 48 -13.57 3.91 5.62
C ASN A 48 -13.19 2.48 5.18
N LEU A 49 -13.62 1.47 5.93
CA LEU A 49 -13.30 0.06 5.68
C LEU A 49 -14.34 -0.69 4.84
N ASP A 50 -15.19 0.01 4.09
CA ASP A 50 -16.16 -0.64 3.21
C ASP A 50 -15.46 -1.56 2.20
N GLY A 51 -16.01 -2.76 2.01
CA GLY A 51 -15.38 -3.83 1.24
C GLY A 51 -14.38 -4.69 2.03
N TRP A 52 -14.05 -4.31 3.27
CA TRP A 52 -13.13 -5.04 4.14
C TRP A 52 -13.80 -5.59 5.41
N ARG A 53 -13.15 -6.57 6.04
CA ARG A 53 -13.53 -7.17 7.31
C ARG A 53 -12.26 -7.42 8.14
N GLN A 54 -12.25 -6.93 9.38
CA GLN A 54 -11.15 -7.18 10.32
C GLN A 54 -11.19 -8.62 10.84
N ALA A 55 -10.01 -9.14 11.18
CA ALA A 55 -9.81 -10.40 11.90
C ALA A 55 -8.54 -10.32 12.75
N GLY A 56 -8.42 -11.18 13.76
CA GLY A 56 -7.24 -11.21 14.64
C GLY A 56 -7.14 -10.03 15.60
N GLU A 57 -5.94 -9.80 16.13
CA GLU A 57 -5.66 -8.72 17.09
C GLU A 57 -4.99 -7.53 16.40
N GLY A 58 -5.73 -6.45 16.20
CA GLY A 58 -5.22 -5.21 15.64
C GLY A 58 -6.34 -4.22 15.42
N SER A 59 -6.01 -2.94 15.38
CA SER A 59 -6.94 -1.89 14.98
C SER A 59 -6.71 -1.55 13.51
N TRP A 60 -7.81 -1.44 12.76
CA TRP A 60 -7.78 -0.95 11.39
C TRP A 60 -8.71 0.24 11.24
N TYR A 61 -8.26 1.25 10.52
CA TYR A 61 -9.03 2.48 10.29
C TYR A 61 -8.53 3.19 9.04
N ALA A 62 -9.33 4.15 8.57
CA ALA A 62 -8.93 5.09 7.53
C ALA A 62 -8.46 6.39 8.20
N GLU A 63 -7.31 6.90 7.78
CA GLU A 63 -6.76 8.17 8.25
C GLU A 63 -6.06 8.85 7.08
N LYS A 64 -6.43 10.11 6.76
CA LYS A 64 -5.79 10.93 5.71
C LYS A 64 -5.69 10.23 4.33
N GLY A 65 -6.76 9.56 3.90
CA GLY A 65 -6.76 8.86 2.61
C GLY A 65 -5.95 7.55 2.61
N GLU A 66 -5.45 7.12 3.76
CA GLU A 66 -4.64 5.90 3.93
C GLU A 66 -5.40 4.87 4.76
N LEU A 67 -5.15 3.60 4.44
CA LEU A 67 -5.62 2.48 5.22
C LEU A 67 -4.55 2.10 6.24
N VAL A 68 -4.90 2.16 7.52
CA VAL A 68 -3.95 2.06 8.62
C VAL A 68 -4.23 0.80 9.44
N GLY A 69 -3.18 0.02 9.70
CA GLY A 69 -3.19 -1.11 10.62
C GLY A 69 -2.26 -0.85 11.80
N GLU A 70 -2.74 -1.08 13.00
CA GLU A 70 -2.03 -0.84 14.26
C GLU A 70 -2.11 -2.07 15.17
N SER A 71 -0.95 -2.52 15.66
CA SER A 71 -0.86 -3.60 16.63
C SER A 71 -1.29 -3.09 18.00
N LEU A 72 -2.21 -3.81 18.67
CA LEU A 72 -2.81 -3.37 19.94
C LEU A 72 -2.12 -3.92 21.19
N SER A 73 -1.48 -5.08 21.09
CA SER A 73 -0.99 -5.81 22.27
C SER A 73 0.39 -6.45 22.08
N GLY A 74 0.90 -6.51 20.85
CA GLY A 74 2.12 -7.25 20.51
C GLY A 74 2.02 -8.78 20.71
N ARG A 75 0.85 -9.32 21.08
CA ARG A 75 0.67 -10.75 21.37
C ARG A 75 0.30 -11.55 20.13
N ALA A 76 -0.57 -11.02 19.29
CA ALA A 76 -1.05 -11.67 18.07
C ALA A 76 -1.13 -10.67 16.91
N PRO A 77 -1.03 -11.13 15.65
CA PRO A 77 -1.16 -10.27 14.49
C PRO A 77 -2.62 -9.87 14.23
N GLY A 78 -2.78 -8.76 13.52
CA GLY A 78 -4.07 -8.26 13.05
C GLY A 78 -4.18 -8.38 11.54
N PHE A 79 -5.39 -8.62 11.05
CA PHE A 79 -5.67 -8.82 9.64
C PHE A 79 -6.84 -7.98 9.16
N LEU A 80 -6.76 -7.53 7.92
CA LEU A 80 -7.87 -6.89 7.22
C LEU A 80 -8.09 -7.59 5.89
N CYS A 81 -9.22 -8.29 5.80
CA CYS A 81 -9.56 -9.19 4.70
C CYS A 81 -10.57 -8.53 3.76
N THR A 82 -10.41 -8.73 2.46
CA THR A 82 -11.47 -8.38 1.51
C THR A 82 -12.71 -9.22 1.76
N ARG A 83 -13.89 -8.62 1.60
CA ARG A 83 -15.17 -9.35 1.59
C ARG A 83 -15.34 -10.19 0.33
N GLU A 84 -14.81 -9.70 -0.78
CA GLU A 84 -14.80 -10.41 -2.05
C GLU A 84 -13.65 -11.42 -2.15
N HIS A 85 -13.84 -12.43 -3.01
CA HIS A 85 -12.85 -13.44 -3.30
C HIS A 85 -12.29 -13.28 -4.71
N PHE A 86 -10.99 -13.49 -4.86
CA PHE A 86 -10.29 -13.34 -6.13
C PHE A 86 -9.63 -14.65 -6.55
N ILE A 87 -9.68 -14.95 -7.85
CA ILE A 87 -9.11 -16.16 -8.43
C ILE A 87 -7.79 -15.82 -9.11
N ASP A 88 -7.86 -15.34 -10.35
CA ASP A 88 -6.71 -14.90 -11.13
C ASP A 88 -6.72 -13.37 -11.16
N PHE A 89 -5.65 -12.76 -10.68
CA PHE A 89 -5.58 -11.32 -10.50
C PHE A 89 -4.14 -10.81 -10.48
N GLU A 90 -4.02 -9.50 -10.70
CA GLU A 90 -2.88 -8.71 -10.32
C GLU A 90 -3.29 -7.72 -9.23
N LEU A 91 -2.51 -7.65 -8.16
CA LEU A 91 -2.64 -6.71 -7.06
C LEU A 91 -1.44 -5.77 -7.10
N SER A 92 -1.69 -4.47 -6.97
CA SER A 92 -0.68 -3.43 -6.80
C SER A 92 -1.05 -2.59 -5.59
N LEU A 93 -0.10 -2.27 -4.74
CA LEU A 93 -0.31 -1.36 -3.62
C LEU A 93 1.00 -0.68 -3.21
N GLU A 94 0.87 0.37 -2.43
CA GLU A 94 1.97 0.96 -1.67
C GLU A 94 1.75 0.72 -0.19
N PHE A 95 2.82 0.43 0.54
CA PHE A 95 2.78 0.25 1.98
C PHE A 95 3.96 0.94 2.68
N PHE A 96 3.74 1.37 3.92
CA PHE A 96 4.70 2.09 4.74
C PHE A 96 4.76 1.41 6.11
N PRO A 97 5.77 0.56 6.37
CA PRO A 97 6.05 0.08 7.72
C PRO A 97 6.77 1.18 8.50
N GLU A 98 6.24 1.60 9.66
CA GLU A 98 6.87 2.67 10.45
C GLU A 98 8.17 2.20 11.13
N GLU A 99 8.23 0.93 11.51
CA GLU A 99 9.37 0.29 12.18
C GLU A 99 9.75 -1.03 11.50
N GLU A 100 10.84 -1.64 11.98
CA GLU A 100 11.21 -2.98 11.53
C GLU A 100 10.15 -4.01 11.97
N SER A 101 9.59 -4.73 11.00
CA SER A 101 8.63 -5.81 11.23
C SER A 101 8.55 -6.73 10.00
N ALA A 102 7.47 -7.52 9.90
CA ALA A 102 7.13 -8.23 8.68
C ALA A 102 5.72 -7.81 8.23
N ALA A 103 5.62 -7.26 7.02
CA ALA A 103 4.32 -7.09 6.38
C ALA A 103 3.89 -8.40 5.73
N GLY A 104 2.59 -8.70 5.80
CA GLY A 104 1.99 -9.88 5.22
C GLY A 104 0.89 -9.52 4.24
N ILE A 105 0.99 -10.01 3.01
CA ILE A 105 -0.08 -9.88 2.02
C ILE A 105 -0.55 -11.29 1.65
N PHE A 106 -1.72 -11.64 2.17
CA PHE A 106 -2.37 -12.92 1.92
C PHE A 106 -3.14 -12.91 0.61
N PHE A 107 -3.20 -14.07 -0.03
CA PHE A 107 -3.99 -14.30 -1.24
C PHE A 107 -4.60 -15.69 -1.23
N ARG A 108 -5.80 -15.80 -1.82
CA ARG A 108 -6.59 -17.04 -1.82
C ARG A 108 -6.71 -17.59 -0.39
N SER A 109 -6.94 -16.68 0.56
CA SER A 109 -6.94 -16.95 1.99
C SER A 109 -8.35 -17.02 2.57
N ALA A 110 -8.48 -17.66 3.72
CA ALA A 110 -9.71 -17.76 4.48
C ALA A 110 -9.46 -17.38 5.94
N THR A 111 -10.48 -16.84 6.61
CA THR A 111 -10.42 -16.45 8.03
C THR A 111 -11.66 -16.92 8.77
N ASP A 112 -11.47 -17.34 10.02
CA ASP A 112 -12.54 -17.62 10.99
C ASP A 112 -12.90 -16.40 11.86
N GLY A 113 -12.30 -15.24 11.56
CA GLY A 113 -12.43 -13.99 12.32
C GLY A 113 -11.36 -13.80 13.41
N LYS A 114 -10.67 -14.86 13.83
CA LYS A 114 -9.58 -14.79 14.83
C LYS A 114 -8.21 -14.97 14.20
N ASP A 115 -8.11 -15.77 13.15
CA ASP A 115 -6.87 -16.02 12.46
C ASP A 115 -7.11 -16.18 10.95
N ILE A 116 -6.02 -16.33 10.19
CA ILE A 116 -6.06 -16.46 8.74
C ILE A 116 -5.22 -17.64 8.27
N MET A 117 -5.72 -18.36 7.27
CA MET A 117 -5.02 -19.44 6.58
C MET A 117 -4.94 -19.16 5.08
N GLY A 118 -3.96 -19.78 4.41
CA GLY A 118 -3.75 -19.65 2.98
C GLY A 118 -2.33 -19.21 2.65
N TRP A 119 -2.14 -18.64 1.46
CA TRP A 119 -0.82 -18.23 1.01
C TRP A 119 -0.55 -16.78 1.33
N GLN A 120 0.68 -16.50 1.73
CA GLN A 120 1.14 -15.21 2.18
C GLN A 120 2.43 -14.85 1.46
N ALA A 121 2.48 -13.64 0.88
CA ALA A 121 3.74 -12.97 0.60
C ALA A 121 4.23 -12.32 1.91
N VAL A 122 5.29 -12.89 2.49
CA VAL A 122 5.96 -12.36 3.66
C VAL A 122 7.04 -11.38 3.21
N LEU A 123 6.97 -10.14 3.72
CA LEU A 123 7.85 -9.03 3.39
C LEU A 123 8.53 -8.56 4.68
N ALA A 124 9.64 -9.20 5.03
CA ALA A 124 10.43 -8.79 6.18
C ALA A 124 11.23 -7.53 5.86
N THR A 125 11.29 -6.58 6.80
CA THR A 125 12.01 -5.31 6.63
C THR A 125 13.48 -5.40 6.99
N SER A 126 13.90 -6.45 7.71
CA SER A 126 15.30 -6.74 7.99
C SER A 126 15.87 -7.74 6.98
N PRO A 127 17.13 -7.56 6.53
CA PRO A 127 17.80 -8.53 5.65
C PRO A 127 18.13 -9.86 6.34
N GLU A 128 18.14 -9.91 7.67
CA GLU A 128 18.38 -11.14 8.43
C GLU A 128 17.12 -12.01 8.54
N ASP A 129 15.95 -11.41 8.29
CA ASP A 129 14.66 -12.07 8.35
C ASP A 129 14.25 -12.66 6.99
N THR A 130 13.39 -13.67 7.05
CA THR A 130 12.97 -14.40 5.85
C THR A 130 11.79 -13.72 5.16
N SER A 131 11.99 -13.33 3.89
CA SER A 131 10.90 -12.97 2.97
C SER A 131 10.61 -14.12 2.01
N GLY A 132 9.39 -14.22 1.50
CA GLY A 132 9.03 -15.30 0.58
C GLY A 132 7.54 -15.56 0.45
N ILE A 133 7.20 -16.75 -0.04
CA ILE A 133 5.84 -17.29 -0.05
C ILE A 133 5.73 -18.37 1.03
N LEU A 134 4.83 -18.13 1.97
CA LEU A 134 4.48 -19.04 3.07
C LEU A 134 3.04 -19.55 2.85
N GLU A 135 2.80 -20.83 3.13
CA GLU A 135 1.44 -21.38 3.26
C GLU A 135 1.09 -21.53 4.75
N THR A 136 0.45 -20.50 5.29
CA THR A 136 0.04 -20.39 6.69
C THR A 136 -1.04 -21.42 7.02
N HIS A 137 -0.81 -22.17 8.10
CA HIS A 137 -1.60 -23.35 8.49
C HIS A 137 -1.63 -24.48 7.46
N GLY A 138 -0.67 -24.49 6.54
CA GLY A 138 -0.48 -25.57 5.56
C GLY A 138 0.95 -26.08 5.56
N ARG A 139 1.59 -26.06 4.39
CA ARG A 139 2.92 -26.65 4.16
C ARG A 139 4.10 -25.82 4.72
N GLY A 140 3.87 -24.61 5.21
CA GLY A 140 4.96 -23.70 5.58
C GLY A 140 5.61 -23.05 4.35
N TRP A 141 6.92 -22.78 4.40
CA TRP A 141 7.62 -22.01 3.37
C TRP A 141 7.65 -22.76 2.03
N LEU A 142 7.10 -22.14 0.99
CA LEU A 142 7.10 -22.69 -0.37
C LEU A 142 8.30 -22.19 -1.19
N GLU A 143 8.65 -20.91 -1.03
CA GLU A 143 9.81 -20.30 -1.66
C GLU A 143 10.30 -19.14 -0.78
N THR A 144 11.60 -19.09 -0.49
CA THR A 144 12.20 -17.99 0.28
C THR A 144 13.12 -17.16 -0.61
N LEU A 145 13.21 -15.86 -0.32
CA LEU A 145 14.19 -15.00 -0.94
C LEU A 145 15.55 -15.32 -0.31
N PRO A 146 16.57 -15.72 -1.10
CA PRO A 146 17.88 -16.02 -0.53
C PRO A 146 18.53 -14.75 0.05
N PRO A 147 19.23 -14.82 1.21
CA PRO A 147 19.79 -13.65 1.90
C PRO A 147 20.69 -12.77 1.02
N ARG A 148 21.35 -13.38 0.03
CA ARG A 148 22.20 -12.71 -0.97
C ARG A 148 21.46 -11.63 -1.77
N ARG A 149 20.13 -11.79 -1.93
CA ARG A 149 19.28 -10.86 -2.67
C ARG A 149 18.76 -9.81 -1.69
N LYS A 150 19.41 -8.65 -1.68
CA LYS A 150 19.02 -7.46 -0.91
C LYS A 150 17.74 -6.81 -1.48
N ILE A 151 16.61 -7.49 -1.32
CA ILE A 151 15.28 -6.99 -1.70
C ILE A 151 14.39 -7.09 -0.47
N TYR A 152 14.23 -5.97 0.23
CA TYR A 152 13.40 -5.84 1.42
C TYR A 152 12.75 -4.45 1.41
N PRO A 153 11.61 -4.27 2.09
CA PRO A 153 10.98 -2.96 2.24
C PRO A 153 11.88 -2.07 3.10
N VAL A 154 11.84 -0.76 2.87
CA VAL A 154 12.57 0.20 3.70
C VAL A 154 11.58 0.77 4.74
N PRO A 155 11.78 0.52 6.04
CA PRO A 155 11.01 1.17 7.09
C PRO A 155 11.07 2.69 7.00
N GLY A 156 9.99 3.37 7.37
CA GLY A 156 9.90 4.82 7.27
C GLY A 156 9.77 5.35 5.84
N LYS A 157 9.54 4.49 4.84
CA LYS A 157 9.32 4.88 3.44
C LYS A 157 8.15 4.13 2.81
N TRP A 158 7.57 4.75 1.79
CA TRP A 158 6.62 4.07 0.91
C TRP A 158 7.34 3.04 0.05
N ASN A 159 6.83 1.81 0.06
CA ASN A 159 7.32 0.68 -0.71
C ASN A 159 6.24 0.22 -1.69
N GLN A 160 6.62 -0.01 -2.94
CA GLN A 160 5.71 -0.49 -3.97
C GLN A 160 5.70 -2.01 -4.00
N PHE A 161 4.52 -2.60 -3.83
CA PHE A 161 4.31 -4.03 -3.93
C PHE A 161 3.46 -4.38 -5.14
N ARG A 162 3.82 -5.47 -5.82
CA ARG A 162 2.97 -6.09 -6.83
C ARG A 162 2.96 -7.59 -6.67
N LEU A 163 1.77 -8.16 -6.79
CA LEU A 163 1.52 -9.60 -6.79
C LEU A 163 0.72 -9.96 -8.04
N LYS A 164 1.16 -11.01 -8.75
CA LYS A 164 0.38 -11.63 -9.82
C LYS A 164 0.13 -13.08 -9.49
N VAL A 165 -1.15 -13.45 -9.41
CA VAL A 165 -1.60 -14.82 -9.23
C VAL A 165 -2.40 -15.22 -10.46
N LYS A 166 -1.93 -16.22 -11.22
CA LYS A 166 -2.65 -16.75 -12.38
C LYS A 166 -2.54 -18.26 -12.41
N LYS A 167 -3.67 -18.96 -12.27
CA LYS A 167 -3.72 -20.43 -12.16
C LYS A 167 -2.80 -20.92 -11.03
N ASN A 168 -1.77 -21.69 -11.36
CA ASN A 168 -0.75 -22.18 -10.44
C ASN A 168 0.50 -21.29 -10.33
N ARG A 169 0.52 -20.10 -10.94
CA ARG A 169 1.71 -19.24 -10.96
C ARG A 169 1.55 -18.04 -10.04
N VAL A 170 2.57 -17.79 -9.25
CA VAL A 170 2.69 -16.62 -8.36
C VAL A 170 3.96 -15.86 -8.70
N LYS A 171 3.86 -14.54 -8.85
CA LYS A 171 5.01 -13.65 -8.97
C LYS A 171 4.86 -12.47 -8.02
N VAL A 172 5.95 -12.14 -7.34
CA VAL A 172 6.01 -11.00 -6.40
C VAL A 172 7.10 -10.05 -6.85
N TRP A 173 6.79 -8.75 -6.82
CA TRP A 173 7.74 -7.67 -7.00
C TRP A 173 7.66 -6.70 -5.83
N LEU A 174 8.82 -6.16 -5.46
CA LEU A 174 8.97 -5.11 -4.46
C LEU A 174 9.89 -4.05 -5.01
N ASN A 175 9.46 -2.79 -4.97
CA ASN A 175 10.21 -1.62 -5.44
C ASN A 175 10.78 -1.84 -6.85
N GLY A 176 9.94 -2.36 -7.77
CA GLY A 176 10.28 -2.68 -9.16
C GLY A 176 11.11 -3.96 -9.36
N LYS A 177 11.68 -4.56 -8.31
CA LYS A 177 12.51 -5.77 -8.39
C LYS A 177 11.68 -7.02 -8.15
N ARG A 178 11.80 -8.01 -9.04
CA ARG A 178 11.12 -9.31 -8.87
C ARG A 178 11.74 -10.09 -7.72
N MET A 179 10.97 -10.37 -6.67
CA MET A 179 11.41 -11.18 -5.53
C MET A 179 11.26 -12.67 -5.82
N ILE A 180 10.02 -13.12 -6.05
CA ILE A 180 9.62 -14.53 -6.14
C ILE A 180 8.99 -14.85 -7.50
N SER A 181 9.17 -16.08 -7.99
CA SER A 181 8.44 -16.62 -9.14
C SER A 181 8.20 -18.12 -8.97
N LEU A 182 7.04 -18.45 -8.40
CA LEU A 182 6.64 -19.80 -8.00
C LEU A 182 5.65 -20.41 -9.00
N LYS A 183 5.71 -21.73 -9.20
CA LYS A 183 4.64 -22.55 -9.78
C LYS A 183 4.24 -23.65 -8.80
N ASP A 184 2.98 -23.66 -8.37
CA ASP A 184 2.46 -24.61 -7.39
C ASP A 184 1.01 -25.02 -7.70
N GLY A 185 0.77 -26.32 -7.86
CA GLY A 185 -0.53 -26.86 -8.24
C GLY A 185 -1.60 -26.79 -7.15
N ARG A 186 -1.25 -26.65 -5.86
CA ARG A 186 -2.25 -26.47 -4.79
C ARG A 186 -2.76 -25.04 -4.76
N ILE A 187 -1.90 -24.06 -5.06
CA ILE A 187 -2.31 -22.66 -5.18
C ILE A 187 -3.47 -22.54 -6.16
N GLU A 188 -3.43 -23.22 -7.32
CA GLU A 188 -4.48 -23.21 -8.35
C GLU A 188 -5.87 -23.61 -7.84
N LYS A 189 -5.94 -24.45 -6.81
CA LYS A 189 -7.19 -24.89 -6.19
C LYS A 189 -7.70 -23.90 -5.13
N GLY A 190 -6.83 -23.03 -4.64
CA GLY A 190 -7.15 -22.01 -3.65
C GLY A 190 -8.12 -20.95 -4.15
N ARG A 191 -9.08 -20.58 -3.32
CA ARG A 191 -10.03 -19.48 -3.56
C ARG A 191 -10.20 -18.75 -2.24
N GLY A 192 -10.30 -17.44 -2.27
CA GLY A 192 -10.51 -16.69 -1.04
C GLY A 192 -10.16 -15.22 -1.16
N SER A 193 -10.12 -14.56 -0.01
CA SER A 193 -9.83 -13.15 0.13
C SER A 193 -8.38 -12.83 -0.21
N ILE A 194 -8.14 -11.53 -0.38
CA ILE A 194 -6.83 -10.91 -0.13
C ILE A 194 -6.88 -10.39 1.30
N ALA A 195 -5.77 -10.46 2.04
CA ALA A 195 -5.70 -9.82 3.34
C ALA A 195 -4.37 -9.11 3.58
N LEU A 196 -4.45 -8.02 4.32
CA LEU A 196 -3.31 -7.25 4.79
C LEU A 196 -3.05 -7.60 6.25
N GLN A 197 -1.78 -7.68 6.63
CA GLN A 197 -1.36 -7.98 7.99
C GLN A 197 -0.67 -6.77 8.64
N VAL A 198 -0.97 -6.54 9.91
CA VAL A 198 -0.08 -5.84 10.84
C VAL A 198 0.55 -6.87 11.77
N CYS A 199 1.88 -6.86 11.87
CA CYS A 199 2.62 -7.82 12.67
C CYS A 199 2.46 -7.55 14.17
N ARG A 200 2.71 -8.58 14.99
CA ARG A 200 2.71 -8.49 16.43
C ARG A 200 3.96 -7.77 16.96
N THR A 201 3.93 -6.45 16.99
CA THR A 201 4.93 -5.63 17.68
C THR A 201 4.26 -4.72 18.71
N SER A 202 5.01 -4.16 19.65
CA SER A 202 4.41 -3.39 20.75
C SER A 202 3.74 -2.10 20.29
N ASN A 203 4.25 -1.46 19.23
CA ASN A 203 3.70 -0.22 18.65
C ASN A 203 3.64 -0.26 17.12
N GLY A 204 3.48 -1.45 16.53
CA GLY A 204 3.56 -1.65 15.10
C GLY A 204 2.48 -0.93 14.35
N LYS A 205 2.85 0.03 13.52
CA LYS A 205 1.95 0.71 12.60
C LYS A 205 2.40 0.49 11.16
N ILE A 206 1.44 0.17 10.31
CA ILE A 206 1.63 0.03 8.87
C ILE A 206 0.51 0.76 8.15
N LYS A 207 0.88 1.52 7.11
CA LYS A 207 -0.06 2.26 6.26
C LYS A 207 -0.07 1.66 4.88
N TYR A 208 -1.21 1.72 4.21
CA TYR A 208 -1.41 1.27 2.85
C TYR A 208 -2.15 2.33 2.04
N ARG A 209 -1.77 2.47 0.77
CA ARG A 209 -2.47 3.32 -0.20
C ARG A 209 -2.35 2.77 -1.61
N HIS A 210 -3.07 3.37 -2.55
CA HIS A 210 -3.08 2.97 -3.95
C HIS A 210 -3.32 1.45 -4.14
N ILE A 211 -4.19 0.88 -3.32
CA ILE A 211 -4.52 -0.55 -3.34
C ILE A 211 -5.43 -0.78 -4.55
N ARG A 212 -4.90 -1.43 -5.57
CA ARG A 212 -5.60 -1.66 -6.84
C ARG A 212 -5.52 -3.11 -7.25
N ILE A 213 -6.60 -3.62 -7.81
CA ILE A 213 -6.67 -4.98 -8.33
C ILE A 213 -7.14 -4.99 -9.78
N LYS A 214 -6.60 -5.92 -10.56
CA LYS A 214 -7.06 -6.25 -11.89
C LYS A 214 -7.34 -7.74 -11.96
N THR A 215 -8.59 -8.12 -12.20
CA THR A 215 -8.94 -9.52 -12.48
C THR A 215 -8.39 -9.92 -13.85
N LEU A 216 -8.01 -11.18 -13.98
CA LEU A 216 -7.46 -11.72 -15.22
C LEU A 216 -8.44 -12.72 -15.82
N ASP A 217 -8.58 -12.67 -17.15
CA ASP A 217 -9.38 -13.65 -17.88
C ASP A 217 -8.85 -15.08 -17.65
N LYS A 218 -9.82 -16.00 -17.51
CA LYS A 218 -9.64 -17.42 -17.16
C LYS A 218 -8.90 -18.21 -18.26
#